data_AF-A0A0P0YC18-F1
#
_entry.id   AF-A0A0P0YC18-F1
#
_cell.length_a   1.000
_cell.length_b   1.000
_cell.length_c   1.000
_cell.angle_alpha   90.00
_cell.angle_beta   90.00
_cell.angle_gamma   90.00
#
_symmetry.space_group_name_H-M   'P 1'
#
loop_
_entity.id
_entity.type
_entity.pdbx_description
1 polymer ?
#
loop_
_entity_poly.entity_id
_entity_poly.type
_entity_poly.pdbx_seq_one_letter_code
_entity_poly.pdbx_strand_id
1 'polypeptide(L)'
;PRRRRRPHRRRIFQWFDIDECEMRKLDPKYEELYPCRKGVCQNTPGSYICKCKKGKKSDGTGYGCQPADSPDYRMVVGLSVSAIVVTAMACMLIMQLQRRRHKKEKIEYFKQNGGLRLYDEMISRQVDTIRILTEREIKRATENYNEDRVLGSGGHGMVYRGTLDDNKEVAIKKSRVINDDCREEFVNEIIILSQINHRNIVRLLGCCLDVDVPMLVYEFAHNGTLSEFLHGTDHRSPIPLDLRLKIATQAAEALAYLHSSTSRTILHGDVKSANILMDDQYNAKVADFGASTLKSMDESEFILFVQGTMGYLDPESFTSHQLTERSDVYSFGVVLLELLTRKKALYTNDFNKNESLSYRFLSMFRQNKHQAMLDPEIVDGSNVVAIEKLTKVVVQCMSPRGDDRPTMKEVAERLQMLRKLQMQATCDGENDRDVHDNFGGSPSVILHFDEMTDSSIETSNLILSE
;
A
#
# COMPACT_ATOMS: atom_id res chain seq x y z
N PRO A 1 49.07 -119.53 34.94
CA PRO A 1 49.40 -119.02 33.58
C PRO A 1 48.99 -117.54 33.41
N ARG A 2 49.77 -116.56 33.89
CA ARG A 2 50.74 -115.74 33.10
C ARG A 2 50.27 -115.30 31.70
N ARG A 3 49.81 -114.04 31.56
CA ARG A 3 50.49 -112.89 30.88
C ARG A 3 49.44 -111.87 30.36
N ARG A 4 49.38 -110.67 30.95
CA ARG A 4 49.94 -109.37 30.49
C ARG A 4 49.37 -108.82 29.16
N ARG A 5 48.75 -107.63 29.29
CA ARG A 5 48.26 -106.69 28.26
C ARG A 5 49.23 -106.47 27.09
N ARG A 6 48.68 -106.30 25.89
CA ARG A 6 49.20 -105.38 24.86
C ARG A 6 48.03 -104.69 24.11
N PRO A 7 48.13 -103.39 23.80
CA PRO A 7 47.14 -102.65 23.04
C PRO A 7 47.44 -102.74 21.54
N HIS A 8 46.41 -102.76 20.67
CA HIS A 8 46.62 -102.54 19.24
C HIS A 8 45.64 -101.50 18.67
N ARG A 9 46.19 -100.29 18.56
CA ARG A 9 46.04 -99.28 17.49
C ARG A 9 44.70 -99.28 16.74
N ARG A 10 43.89 -98.24 17.01
CA ARG A 10 42.99 -97.64 16.02
C ARG A 10 43.81 -97.31 14.76
N ARG A 11 43.55 -97.99 13.64
CA ARG A 11 43.99 -97.50 12.33
C ARG A 11 43.16 -96.26 12.03
N ILE A 12 43.79 -95.10 12.19
CA ILE A 12 43.34 -93.87 11.55
C ILE A 12 43.53 -94.12 10.06
N PHE A 13 42.44 -94.38 9.33
CA PHE A 13 42.47 -94.26 7.88
C PHE A 13 42.63 -92.76 7.59
N GLN A 14 43.86 -92.35 7.27
CA GLN A 14 44.10 -91.09 6.59
C GLN A 14 43.48 -91.22 5.21
N TRP A 15 42.27 -90.67 5.04
CA TRP A 15 41.74 -90.39 3.71
C TRP A 15 42.67 -89.32 3.13
N PHE A 16 43.45 -89.70 2.12
CA PHE A 16 44.21 -88.72 1.35
C PHE A 16 43.20 -87.90 0.56
N ASP A 17 43.24 -86.59 0.78
CA ASP A 17 42.49 -85.62 -0.01
C ASP A 17 42.89 -85.76 -1.48
N ILE A 18 41.91 -85.88 -2.37
CA ILE A 18 42.16 -86.01 -3.80
C ILE A 18 42.14 -84.61 -4.39
N ASP A 19 43.16 -84.22 -5.14
CA ASP A 19 43.15 -82.94 -5.83
C ASP A 19 42.23 -83.02 -7.06
N GLU A 20 40.96 -82.61 -6.90
CA GLU A 20 40.00 -82.69 -8.01
C GLU A 20 40.39 -81.78 -9.18
N CYS A 21 41.18 -80.73 -8.95
CA CYS A 21 41.64 -79.83 -10.00
C CYS A 21 42.76 -80.43 -10.86
N GLU A 22 43.65 -81.23 -10.29
CA GLU A 22 44.64 -82.02 -11.04
C GLU A 22 44.00 -83.21 -11.76
N MET A 23 43.03 -83.89 -11.13
CA MET A 23 42.28 -85.00 -11.76
C MET A 23 41.59 -84.56 -13.05
N ARG A 24 41.05 -83.33 -13.08
CA ARG A 24 40.46 -82.73 -14.29
C ARG A 24 41.43 -82.57 -15.45
N LYS A 25 42.73 -82.39 -15.19
CA LYS A 25 43.74 -82.22 -16.25
C LYS A 25 44.21 -83.56 -16.84
N LEU A 26 44.08 -84.64 -16.07
CA LEU A 26 44.62 -85.96 -16.41
C LEU A 26 43.76 -86.72 -17.42
N ASP A 27 42.43 -86.62 -17.31
CA ASP A 27 41.50 -87.36 -18.18
C ASP A 27 40.20 -86.55 -18.37
N PRO A 28 39.72 -86.37 -19.62
CA PRO A 28 38.47 -85.66 -19.92
C PRO A 28 37.25 -86.14 -19.13
N LYS A 29 37.21 -87.43 -18.73
CA LYS A 29 36.08 -87.97 -17.94
C LYS A 29 35.90 -87.28 -16.58
N TYR A 30 36.98 -86.73 -16.00
CA TYR A 30 36.94 -86.02 -14.72
C TYR A 30 36.52 -84.56 -14.87
N GLU A 31 36.51 -83.99 -16.08
CA GLU A 31 35.93 -82.66 -16.31
C GLU A 31 34.41 -82.65 -16.12
N GLU A 32 33.74 -83.77 -16.43
CA GLU A 32 32.30 -83.95 -16.19
C GLU A 32 31.97 -84.30 -14.74
N LEU A 33 32.84 -85.08 -14.08
CA LEU A 33 32.67 -85.49 -12.68
C LEU A 33 32.92 -84.32 -11.70
N TYR A 34 33.85 -83.42 -12.05
CA TYR A 34 34.19 -82.23 -11.27
C TYR A 34 34.08 -80.97 -12.16
N PRO A 35 32.85 -80.48 -12.42
CA PRO A 35 32.65 -79.34 -13.30
C PRO A 35 33.23 -78.03 -12.74
N CYS A 36 34.02 -77.32 -13.54
CA CYS A 36 34.34 -75.91 -13.31
C CYS A 36 34.40 -75.17 -14.65
N ARG A 37 33.22 -74.72 -15.10
CA ARG A 37 33.01 -74.17 -16.44
C ARG A 37 33.33 -72.67 -16.46
N LYS A 38 34.31 -72.27 -17.27
CA LYS A 38 34.74 -70.86 -17.46
C LYS A 38 35.21 -70.15 -16.17
N GLY A 39 35.57 -70.92 -15.13
CA GLY A 39 36.17 -70.47 -13.87
C GLY A 39 37.59 -71.02 -13.66
N VAL A 40 38.16 -70.74 -12.50
CA VAL A 40 39.46 -71.27 -12.04
C VAL A 40 39.20 -72.26 -10.91
N CYS A 41 39.57 -73.52 -11.11
CA CYS A 41 39.43 -74.56 -10.10
C CYS A 41 40.48 -74.36 -9.00
N GLN A 42 40.05 -74.38 -7.75
CA GLN A 42 40.92 -74.36 -6.58
C GLN A 42 40.58 -75.53 -5.66
N ASN A 43 41.55 -76.42 -5.45
CA ASN A 43 41.39 -77.56 -4.56
C ASN A 43 41.25 -77.11 -3.10
N THR A 44 40.42 -77.81 -2.33
CA THR A 44 40.23 -77.58 -0.89
C THR A 44 40.18 -78.91 -0.15
N PRO A 45 40.49 -78.96 1.16
CA PRO A 45 40.42 -80.22 1.90
C PRO A 45 39.00 -80.84 1.85
N GLY A 46 38.86 -81.96 1.15
CA GLY A 46 37.63 -82.73 0.98
C GLY A 46 36.71 -82.28 -0.17
N SER A 47 37.10 -81.30 -0.99
CA SER A 47 36.32 -80.83 -2.16
C SER A 47 37.11 -79.85 -3.03
N TYR A 48 36.48 -79.24 -4.04
CA TYR A 48 37.06 -78.13 -4.80
C TYR A 48 36.09 -76.96 -4.92
N ILE A 49 36.64 -75.77 -5.17
CA ILE A 49 35.88 -74.55 -5.39
C ILE A 49 36.18 -74.04 -6.80
N CYS A 50 35.13 -73.76 -7.57
CA CYS A 50 35.26 -73.06 -8.84
C CYS A 50 35.17 -71.54 -8.62
N LYS A 51 36.30 -70.83 -8.69
CA LYS A 51 36.35 -69.37 -8.52
C LYS A 51 36.20 -68.64 -9.85
N CYS A 52 35.29 -67.67 -9.90
CA CYS A 52 35.11 -66.84 -11.09
C CYS A 52 36.18 -65.74 -11.18
N LYS A 53 36.66 -65.48 -12.41
CA LYS A 53 37.59 -64.37 -12.70
C LYS A 53 36.88 -63.02 -12.55
N LYS A 54 37.64 -61.94 -12.31
CA LYS A 54 37.13 -60.56 -12.16
C LYS A 54 36.18 -60.20 -13.32
N GLY A 55 34.99 -59.69 -13.01
CA GLY A 55 33.93 -59.37 -13.99
C GLY A 55 32.95 -60.51 -14.31
N LYS A 56 33.08 -61.67 -13.64
CA LYS A 56 32.13 -62.79 -13.72
C LYS A 56 31.61 -63.16 -12.33
N LYS A 57 30.37 -63.64 -12.25
CA LYS A 57 29.72 -64.16 -11.03
C LYS A 57 29.35 -65.63 -11.20
N SER A 58 29.09 -66.34 -10.10
CA SER A 58 28.60 -67.72 -10.15
C SER A 58 27.25 -67.77 -10.86
N ASP A 59 27.02 -68.83 -11.62
CA ASP A 59 25.72 -69.12 -12.25
C ASP A 59 24.71 -69.77 -11.28
N GLY A 60 25.06 -69.92 -10.00
CA GLY A 60 24.20 -70.51 -8.97
C GLY A 60 24.32 -72.03 -8.85
N THR A 61 25.06 -72.69 -9.75
CA THR A 61 25.29 -74.15 -9.70
C THR A 61 26.46 -74.55 -8.79
N GLY A 62 27.28 -73.58 -8.36
CA GLY A 62 28.54 -73.83 -7.62
C GLY A 62 29.73 -74.19 -8.52
N TYR A 63 29.49 -74.47 -9.80
CA TYR A 63 30.45 -75.09 -10.72
C TYR A 63 30.60 -74.35 -12.07
N GLY A 64 29.94 -73.21 -12.25
CA GLY A 64 30.03 -72.41 -13.46
C GLY A 64 30.05 -70.90 -13.21
N CYS A 65 30.62 -70.17 -14.18
CA CYS A 65 30.78 -68.73 -14.14
C CYS A 65 30.13 -68.05 -15.33
N GLN A 66 29.30 -67.04 -15.05
CA GLN A 66 28.64 -66.17 -16.03
C GLN A 66 29.09 -64.71 -15.90
N PRO A 67 28.97 -63.86 -16.93
CA PRO A 67 29.26 -62.43 -16.81
C PRO A 67 28.50 -61.79 -15.63
N ALA A 68 29.18 -60.95 -14.84
CA ALA A 68 28.56 -60.32 -13.66
C ALA A 68 27.46 -59.33 -14.06
N ASP A 69 27.74 -58.54 -15.10
CA ASP A 69 26.82 -57.61 -15.73
C ASP A 69 26.43 -58.14 -17.11
N SER A 70 25.13 -58.24 -17.39
CA SER A 70 24.68 -58.46 -18.76
C SER A 70 24.90 -57.18 -19.58
N PRO A 71 25.18 -57.28 -20.90
CA PRO A 71 25.23 -56.10 -21.77
C PRO A 71 23.93 -55.27 -21.67
N ASP A 72 22.80 -55.96 -21.49
CA ASP A 72 21.48 -55.35 -21.30
C ASP A 72 21.42 -54.45 -20.06
N TYR A 73 22.01 -54.86 -18.94
CA TYR A 73 22.04 -54.06 -17.71
C TYR A 73 22.81 -52.75 -17.91
N ARG A 74 23.98 -52.80 -18.57
CA ARG A 74 24.78 -51.60 -18.86
C ARG A 74 24.07 -50.65 -19.82
N MET A 75 23.35 -51.19 -20.80
CA MET A 75 22.54 -50.40 -21.73
C MET A 75 21.36 -49.73 -21.01
N VAL A 76 20.66 -50.45 -20.13
CA VAL A 76 19.55 -49.91 -19.33
C VAL A 76 20.03 -48.79 -18.40
N VAL A 77 21.18 -48.94 -17.73
CA VAL A 77 21.77 -47.89 -16.89
C VAL A 77 22.19 -46.67 -17.72
N GLY A 78 22.79 -46.88 -18.90
CA GLY A 78 23.15 -45.77 -19.80
C GLY A 78 21.92 -44.99 -20.29
N LEU A 79 20.86 -45.70 -20.70
CA LEU A 79 19.61 -45.10 -21.14
C LEU A 79 18.92 -44.34 -20.01
N SER A 80 18.86 -44.88 -18.79
CA SER A 80 18.24 -44.20 -17.65
C SER A 80 18.98 -42.92 -17.25
N VAL A 81 20.32 -42.94 -17.22
CA VAL A 81 21.13 -41.75 -16.94
C VAL A 81 20.94 -40.70 -18.04
N SER A 82 20.95 -41.11 -19.31
CA SER A 82 20.73 -40.19 -20.43
C SER A 82 19.34 -39.54 -20.39
N ALA A 83 18.30 -40.30 -20.05
CA ALA A 83 16.96 -39.77 -19.88
C ALA A 83 16.88 -38.74 -18.75
N ILE A 84 17.50 -38.98 -17.60
CA ILE A 84 17.55 -38.03 -16.48
C ILE A 84 18.28 -36.74 -16.87
N VAL A 85 19.39 -36.83 -17.61
CA VAL A 85 20.12 -35.65 -18.08
C VAL A 85 19.29 -34.85 -19.07
N VAL A 86 18.63 -35.51 -20.03
CA VAL A 86 17.76 -34.85 -21.01
C VAL A 86 16.57 -34.18 -20.33
N THR A 87 15.92 -34.83 -19.36
CA THR A 87 14.81 -34.22 -18.62
C THR A 87 15.26 -33.04 -17.76
N ALA A 88 16.40 -33.13 -17.08
CA ALA A 88 16.97 -32.02 -16.32
C ALA A 88 17.31 -30.81 -17.22
N MET A 89 17.90 -31.05 -18.39
CA MET A 89 18.20 -30.01 -19.37
C MET A 89 16.94 -29.37 -19.94
N ALA A 90 15.91 -30.17 -20.24
CA ALA A 90 14.60 -29.68 -20.69
C ALA A 90 13.92 -28.82 -19.60
N CYS A 91 13.92 -29.27 -18.35
CA CYS A 91 13.41 -28.49 -17.21
C CYS A 91 14.16 -27.16 -17.04
N MET A 92 15.49 -27.17 -17.12
CA MET A 92 16.30 -25.95 -17.04
C MET A 92 16.00 -24.98 -18.19
N LEU A 93 15.83 -25.50 -19.43
CA LEU A 93 15.42 -24.69 -20.58
C LEU A 93 14.04 -24.07 -20.35
N ILE A 94 13.05 -24.84 -19.91
CA ILE A 94 11.70 -24.36 -19.61
C ILE A 94 11.75 -23.28 -18.53
N MET A 95 12.49 -23.51 -17.44
CA MET A 95 12.66 -22.50 -16.37
C MET A 95 13.33 -21.22 -16.91
N GLN A 96 14.32 -21.33 -17.80
CA GLN A 96 14.94 -20.16 -18.42
C GLN A 96 13.98 -19.41 -19.34
N LEU A 97 13.20 -20.12 -20.16
CA LEU A 97 12.19 -19.53 -21.04
C LEU A 97 11.08 -18.84 -20.23
N GLN A 98 10.58 -19.48 -19.17
CA GLN A 98 9.62 -18.90 -18.24
C GLN A 98 10.18 -17.66 -17.54
N ARG A 99 11.43 -17.70 -17.05
CA ARG A 99 12.11 -16.54 -16.47
C ARG A 99 12.26 -15.39 -17.47
N ARG A 100 12.61 -15.69 -18.73
CA ARG A 100 12.72 -14.69 -19.80
C ARG A 100 11.35 -14.07 -20.11
N ARG A 101 10.30 -14.87 -20.20
CA ARG A 101 8.93 -14.41 -20.43
C ARG A 101 8.47 -13.48 -19.30
N HIS A 102 8.63 -13.91 -18.06
CA HIS A 102 8.26 -13.12 -16.88
C HIS A 102 9.05 -11.81 -16.78
N LYS A 103 10.34 -11.80 -17.16
CA LYS A 103 11.13 -10.56 -17.24
C LYS A 103 10.60 -9.61 -18.31
N LYS A 104 10.20 -10.13 -19.48
CA LYS A 104 9.61 -9.31 -20.55
C LYS A 104 8.28 -8.70 -20.11
N GLU A 105 7.40 -9.51 -19.52
CA GLU A 105 6.11 -9.05 -18.98
C GLU A 105 6.31 -7.94 -17.93
N LYS A 106 7.26 -8.10 -17.00
CA LYS A 106 7.59 -7.05 -16.03
C LYS A 106 8.07 -5.73 -16.64
N ILE A 107 8.93 -5.81 -17.66
CA ILE A 107 9.41 -4.60 -18.37
C ILE A 107 8.24 -3.94 -19.12
N GLU A 108 7.35 -4.74 -19.69
CA GLU A 108 6.17 -4.24 -20.39
C GLU A 108 5.23 -3.51 -19.42
N TYR A 109 4.90 -4.12 -18.28
CA TYR A 109 4.13 -3.46 -17.22
C TYR A 109 4.80 -2.17 -16.73
N PHE A 110 6.10 -2.21 -16.52
CA PHE A 110 6.85 -1.02 -16.11
C PHE A 110 6.68 0.14 -17.10
N LYS A 111 6.75 -0.14 -18.41
CA LYS A 111 6.53 0.88 -19.46
C LYS A 111 5.07 1.34 -19.49
N GLN A 112 4.14 0.40 -19.41
CA GLN A 112 2.71 0.65 -19.48
C GLN A 112 2.22 1.49 -18.30
N ASN A 113 2.72 1.24 -17.10
CA ASN A 113 2.36 1.94 -15.86
C ASN A 113 3.11 3.27 -15.69
N GLY A 114 3.55 3.88 -16.79
CA GLY A 114 4.22 5.19 -16.81
C GLY A 114 5.61 5.22 -16.18
N GLY A 115 6.27 4.08 -16.00
CA GLY A 115 7.60 4.01 -15.41
C GLY A 115 8.66 4.77 -16.20
N LEU A 116 8.51 4.90 -17.53
CA LEU A 116 9.38 5.76 -18.35
C LEU A 116 9.19 7.24 -18.01
N ARG A 117 7.93 7.72 -17.93
CA ARG A 117 7.61 9.10 -17.54
C ARG A 117 8.12 9.42 -16.14
N LEU A 118 7.98 8.47 -15.20
CA LEU A 118 8.53 8.60 -13.86
C LEU A 118 10.07 8.72 -13.89
N TYR A 119 10.76 7.86 -14.64
CA TYR A 119 12.22 7.95 -14.76
C TYR A 119 12.66 9.28 -15.37
N ASP A 120 12.01 9.75 -16.44
CA ASP A 120 12.31 11.03 -17.07
C ASP A 120 12.11 12.20 -16.08
N GLU A 121 11.05 12.16 -15.27
CA GLU A 121 10.78 13.16 -14.24
C GLU A 121 11.81 13.11 -13.10
N MET A 122 12.17 11.91 -12.61
CA MET A 122 13.19 11.73 -11.57
C MET A 122 14.57 12.24 -12.04
N ILE A 123 14.95 11.93 -13.29
CA ILE A 123 16.23 12.36 -13.87
C ILE A 123 16.24 13.87 -14.12
N SER A 124 15.17 14.43 -14.70
CA SER A 124 15.12 15.86 -15.03
C SER A 124 15.10 16.75 -13.79
N ARG A 125 14.50 16.29 -12.69
CA ARG A 125 14.33 17.08 -11.46
C ARG A 125 15.25 16.70 -10.30
N GLN A 126 16.14 15.70 -10.48
CA GLN A 126 17.01 15.18 -9.42
C GLN A 126 16.23 14.75 -8.16
N VAL A 127 15.04 14.19 -8.34
CA VAL A 127 14.19 13.73 -7.24
C VAL A 127 14.57 12.30 -6.87
N ASP A 128 15.52 12.16 -5.94
CA ASP A 128 15.98 10.86 -5.42
C ASP A 128 15.07 10.27 -4.31
N THR A 129 13.87 10.84 -4.09
CA THR A 129 13.07 10.53 -2.89
C THR A 129 12.10 9.37 -3.05
N ILE A 130 11.74 8.98 -4.28
CA ILE A 130 10.74 7.93 -4.56
C ILE A 130 11.45 6.59 -4.79
N ARG A 131 11.16 5.60 -3.94
CA ARG A 131 11.69 4.23 -4.06
C ARG A 131 10.87 3.43 -5.08
N ILE A 132 11.53 2.74 -6.00
CA ILE A 132 10.88 1.71 -6.82
C ILE A 132 10.94 0.38 -6.06
N LEU A 133 9.80 -0.08 -5.56
CA LEU A 133 9.68 -1.34 -4.83
C LEU A 133 9.24 -2.48 -5.76
N THR A 134 9.69 -3.68 -5.45
CA THR A 134 9.26 -4.90 -6.14
C THR A 134 7.95 -5.43 -5.55
N GLU A 135 7.18 -6.15 -6.37
CA GLU A 135 5.97 -6.84 -5.90
C GLU A 135 6.22 -7.75 -4.69
N ARG A 136 7.43 -8.35 -4.58
CA ARG A 136 7.80 -9.23 -3.47
C ARG A 136 7.91 -8.47 -2.15
N GLU A 137 8.47 -7.26 -2.18
CA GLU A 137 8.55 -6.40 -1.00
C GLU A 137 7.15 -5.97 -0.56
N ILE A 138 6.29 -5.57 -1.51
CA ILE A 138 4.90 -5.20 -1.22
C ILE A 138 4.10 -6.37 -0.64
N LYS A 139 4.22 -7.58 -1.23
CA LYS A 139 3.57 -8.79 -0.70
C LYS A 139 4.07 -9.12 0.70
N ARG A 140 5.36 -8.97 0.98
CA ARG A 140 5.86 -9.21 2.35
C ARG A 140 5.31 -8.19 3.32
N ALA A 141 5.34 -6.90 2.95
CA ALA A 141 4.88 -5.82 3.80
C ALA A 141 3.39 -5.90 4.15
N THR A 142 2.58 -6.43 3.24
CA THR A 142 1.11 -6.57 3.38
C THR A 142 0.66 -7.96 3.83
N GLU A 143 1.58 -8.86 4.18
CA GLU A 143 1.29 -10.28 4.47
C GLU A 143 0.45 -10.95 3.36
N ASN A 144 0.89 -10.75 2.13
CA ASN A 144 0.24 -11.21 0.89
C ASN A 144 -1.17 -10.62 0.70
N TYR A 145 -1.29 -9.30 0.88
CA TYR A 145 -2.56 -8.56 0.77
C TYR A 145 -3.63 -9.07 1.75
N ASN A 146 -3.24 -9.30 3.01
CA ASN A 146 -4.16 -9.75 4.05
C ASN A 146 -5.34 -8.76 4.22
N GLU A 147 -6.56 -9.28 4.28
CA GLU A 147 -7.78 -8.48 4.46
C GLU A 147 -7.81 -7.76 5.81
N ASP A 148 -7.22 -8.35 6.85
CA ASP A 148 -7.11 -7.74 8.18
C ASP A 148 -6.24 -6.46 8.19
N ARG A 149 -5.45 -6.26 7.12
CA ARG A 149 -4.60 -5.08 6.94
C ARG A 149 -5.24 -4.02 6.07
N VAL A 150 -6.49 -4.19 5.63
CA VAL A 150 -7.20 -3.18 4.83
C VAL A 150 -7.52 -1.97 5.70
N LEU A 151 -7.03 -0.80 5.28
CA LEU A 151 -7.32 0.49 5.90
C LEU A 151 -8.57 1.13 5.29
N GLY A 152 -8.81 0.88 4.00
CA GLY A 152 -9.95 1.45 3.30
C GLY A 152 -10.13 0.84 1.90
N SER A 153 -11.36 0.91 1.41
CA SER A 153 -11.73 0.51 0.06
C SER A 153 -12.61 1.59 -0.57
N GLY A 154 -12.36 1.93 -1.85
CA GLY A 154 -13.07 3.01 -2.52
C GLY A 154 -12.93 3.01 -4.03
N GLY A 155 -13.37 4.10 -4.66
CA GLY A 155 -13.29 4.28 -6.12
C GLY A 155 -11.87 4.12 -6.69
N HIS A 156 -10.87 4.59 -5.94
CA HIS A 156 -9.46 4.57 -6.33
C HIS A 156 -8.71 3.27 -5.94
N GLY A 157 -9.40 2.25 -5.43
CA GLY A 157 -8.79 0.96 -5.08
C GLY A 157 -8.83 0.60 -3.61
N MET A 158 -7.88 -0.25 -3.23
CA MET A 158 -7.73 -0.80 -1.88
C MET A 158 -6.46 -0.25 -1.25
N VAL A 159 -6.55 0.19 0.00
CA VAL A 159 -5.39 0.67 0.76
C VAL A 159 -5.08 -0.33 1.89
N TYR A 160 -3.84 -0.79 1.95
CA TYR A 160 -3.36 -1.74 2.95
C TYR A 160 -2.35 -1.09 3.89
N ARG A 161 -2.40 -1.43 5.18
CA ARG A 161 -1.33 -1.17 6.13
C ARG A 161 -0.19 -2.14 5.89
N GLY A 162 0.99 -1.59 5.60
CA GLY A 162 2.20 -2.36 5.37
C GLY A 162 3.30 -2.02 6.38
N THR A 163 4.23 -2.96 6.55
CA THR A 163 5.50 -2.73 7.25
C THR A 163 6.64 -3.11 6.33
N LEU A 164 7.45 -2.15 5.91
CA LEU A 164 8.62 -2.39 5.05
C LEU A 164 9.75 -3.09 5.82
N ASP A 165 10.75 -3.63 5.10
CA ASP A 165 11.89 -4.35 5.67
C ASP A 165 12.74 -3.49 6.64
N ASP A 166 12.65 -2.15 6.52
CA ASP A 166 13.28 -1.18 7.43
C ASP A 166 12.43 -0.86 8.69
N ASN A 167 11.41 -1.68 8.96
CA ASN A 167 10.40 -1.52 10.02
C ASN A 167 9.55 -0.25 9.89
N LYS A 168 9.57 0.40 8.72
CA LYS A 168 8.74 1.58 8.49
C LYS A 168 7.30 1.17 8.18
N GLU A 169 6.36 1.72 8.93
CA GLU A 169 4.94 1.59 8.62
C GLU A 169 4.55 2.47 7.42
N VAL A 170 3.75 1.90 6.53
CA VAL A 170 3.36 2.52 5.27
C VAL A 170 1.90 2.23 4.93
N ALA A 171 1.28 3.11 4.15
CA ALA A 171 0.00 2.85 3.50
C ALA A 171 0.26 2.49 2.03
N ILE A 172 -0.24 1.34 1.58
CA ILE A 172 -0.02 0.82 0.23
C ILE A 172 -1.34 0.85 -0.52
N LYS A 173 -1.49 1.81 -1.44
CA LYS A 173 -2.65 1.95 -2.32
C LYS A 173 -2.45 1.05 -3.54
N LYS A 174 -3.36 0.12 -3.74
CA LYS A 174 -3.45 -0.75 -4.91
C LYS A 174 -4.70 -0.37 -5.69
N SER A 175 -4.52 0.15 -6.90
CA SER A 175 -5.63 0.56 -7.77
C SER A 175 -6.57 -0.61 -8.11
N ARG A 176 -7.79 -0.32 -8.58
CA ARG A 176 -8.67 -1.37 -9.14
C ARG A 176 -8.17 -1.78 -10.54
N VAL A 177 -8.80 -2.80 -11.11
CA VAL A 177 -8.54 -3.26 -12.49
C VAL A 177 -8.48 -2.05 -13.42
N ILE A 178 -7.40 -1.99 -14.19
CA ILE A 178 -7.01 -0.81 -14.96
C ILE A 178 -7.80 -0.75 -16.27
N ASN A 179 -8.52 0.34 -16.49
CA ASN A 179 -8.71 0.90 -17.83
C ASN A 179 -7.64 1.99 -18.09
N ASP A 180 -7.54 2.49 -19.33
CA ASP A 180 -6.52 3.49 -19.68
C ASP A 180 -6.63 4.75 -18.80
N ASP A 181 -7.86 5.19 -18.45
CA ASP A 181 -8.11 6.34 -17.56
C ASP A 181 -7.49 6.14 -16.16
N CYS A 182 -7.70 4.99 -15.52
CA CYS A 182 -7.10 4.69 -14.21
C CYS A 182 -5.57 4.65 -14.25
N ARG A 183 -4.98 4.33 -15.41
CA ARG A 183 -3.53 4.38 -15.60
C ARG A 183 -3.02 5.82 -15.67
N GLU A 184 -3.77 6.71 -16.32
CA GLU A 184 -3.42 8.13 -16.34
C GLU A 184 -3.56 8.78 -14.96
N GLU A 185 -4.63 8.51 -14.20
CA GLU A 185 -4.78 8.97 -12.81
C GLU A 185 -3.56 8.58 -11.96
N PHE A 186 -3.14 7.31 -12.07
CA PHE A 186 -2.00 6.79 -11.33
C PHE A 186 -0.68 7.50 -11.70
N VAL A 187 -0.42 7.69 -12.99
CA VAL A 187 0.80 8.35 -13.45
C VAL A 187 0.80 9.83 -13.07
N ASN A 188 -0.36 10.50 -13.17
CA ASN A 188 -0.51 11.88 -12.75
C ASN A 188 -0.30 12.04 -11.24
N GLU A 189 -0.84 11.15 -10.42
CA GLU A 189 -0.65 11.15 -8.97
C GLU A 189 0.84 11.06 -8.60
N ILE A 190 1.61 10.16 -9.25
CA ILE A 190 3.06 10.09 -9.03
C ILE A 190 3.74 11.40 -9.42
N ILE A 191 3.45 11.93 -10.62
CA ILE A 191 4.09 13.14 -11.12
C ILE A 191 3.81 14.32 -10.20
N ILE A 192 2.56 14.51 -9.77
CA ILE A 192 2.13 15.58 -8.87
C ILE A 192 2.83 15.44 -7.51
N LEU A 193 2.74 14.26 -6.88
CA LEU A 193 3.31 14.04 -5.55
C LEU A 193 4.85 14.07 -5.55
N SER A 194 5.51 13.76 -6.66
CA SER A 194 6.96 13.89 -6.78
C SER A 194 7.45 15.35 -6.71
N GLN A 195 6.57 16.31 -7.00
CA GLN A 195 6.88 17.74 -7.03
C GLN A 195 6.50 18.47 -5.74
N ILE A 196 5.78 17.81 -4.84
CA ILE A 196 5.23 18.41 -3.64
C ILE A 196 6.10 18.06 -2.44
N ASN A 197 6.47 19.06 -1.65
CA ASN A 197 7.10 18.85 -0.36
C ASN A 197 6.47 19.79 0.69
N HIS A 198 5.43 19.29 1.36
CA HIS A 198 4.71 20.04 2.38
C HIS A 198 4.33 19.15 3.57
N ARG A 199 4.46 19.66 4.81
CA ARG A 199 4.23 18.87 6.03
C ARG A 199 2.79 18.36 6.17
N ASN A 200 1.83 19.14 5.65
CA ASN A 200 0.39 18.85 5.69
C ASN A 200 -0.13 18.24 4.37
N ILE A 201 0.75 17.66 3.57
CA ILE A 201 0.40 16.81 2.42
C ILE A 201 1.02 15.43 2.67
N VAL A 202 0.27 14.37 2.35
CA VAL A 202 0.76 13.00 2.50
C VAL A 202 1.98 12.77 1.61
N ARG A 203 3.05 12.22 2.18
CA ARG A 203 4.28 11.97 1.45
C ARG A 203 4.25 10.63 0.71
N LEU A 204 4.47 10.68 -0.61
CA LEU A 204 4.77 9.50 -1.41
C LEU A 204 6.19 9.02 -1.09
N LEU A 205 6.31 7.76 -0.70
CA LEU A 205 7.59 7.11 -0.35
C LEU A 205 8.14 6.25 -1.48
N GLY A 206 7.25 5.72 -2.32
CA GLY A 206 7.63 4.81 -3.37
C GLY A 206 6.46 4.31 -4.20
N CYS A 207 6.76 3.52 -5.21
CA CYS A 207 5.79 2.88 -6.08
C CYS A 207 6.27 1.50 -6.54
N CYS A 208 5.33 0.65 -6.94
CA CYS A 208 5.59 -0.64 -7.59
C CYS A 208 4.89 -0.63 -8.95
N LEU A 209 5.69 -0.69 -10.03
CA LEU A 209 5.24 -0.51 -11.41
C LEU A 209 5.40 -1.77 -12.27
N ASP A 210 6.19 -2.75 -11.82
CA ASP A 210 6.51 -3.98 -12.56
C ASP A 210 5.46 -5.09 -12.39
N VAL A 211 4.19 -4.67 -12.33
CA VAL A 211 3.00 -5.47 -11.98
C VAL A 211 1.83 -5.06 -12.88
N ASP A 212 0.87 -5.96 -13.06
CA ASP A 212 -0.34 -5.68 -13.85
C ASP A 212 -1.16 -4.52 -13.27
N VAL A 213 -1.24 -4.43 -11.93
CA VAL A 213 -1.91 -3.34 -11.21
C VAL A 213 -0.88 -2.57 -10.37
N PRO A 214 -0.53 -1.32 -10.74
CA PRO A 214 0.52 -0.60 -10.07
C PRO A 214 0.07 -0.13 -8.69
N MET A 215 1.05 0.10 -7.82
CA MET A 215 0.81 0.38 -6.40
C MET A 215 1.64 1.58 -5.95
N LEU A 216 1.05 2.41 -5.09
CA LEU A 216 1.69 3.56 -4.47
C LEU A 216 1.91 3.29 -2.98
N VAL A 217 3.05 3.74 -2.47
CA VAL A 217 3.46 3.56 -1.08
C VAL A 217 3.62 4.92 -0.43
N TYR A 218 2.78 5.21 0.55
CA TYR A 218 2.74 6.47 1.27
C TYR A 218 3.23 6.29 2.72
N GLU A 219 3.55 7.41 3.35
CA GLU A 219 3.62 7.43 4.81
C GLU A 219 2.29 7.01 5.43
N PHE A 220 2.36 6.31 6.56
CA PHE A 220 1.17 5.88 7.28
C PHE A 220 0.69 6.98 8.23
N ALA A 221 -0.61 7.29 8.18
CA ALA A 221 -1.27 8.24 9.06
C ALA A 221 -2.08 7.48 10.12
N HIS A 222 -1.59 7.47 11.36
CA HIS A 222 -2.06 6.56 12.42
C HIS A 222 -3.50 6.81 12.88
N ASN A 223 -3.97 8.06 12.82
CA ASN A 223 -5.29 8.43 13.33
C ASN A 223 -6.38 8.42 12.24
N GLY A 224 -6.10 7.81 11.09
CA GLY A 224 -7.09 7.62 10.01
C GLY A 224 -7.49 8.91 9.33
N THR A 225 -8.73 8.96 8.83
CA THR A 225 -9.28 10.10 8.09
C THR A 225 -10.02 11.07 9.01
N LEU A 226 -10.14 12.34 8.59
CA LEU A 226 -10.97 13.34 9.27
C LEU A 226 -12.45 12.94 9.25
N SER A 227 -12.91 12.26 8.21
CA SER A 227 -14.28 11.72 8.16
C SER A 227 -14.53 10.72 9.29
N GLU A 228 -13.61 9.79 9.54
CA GLU A 228 -13.71 8.83 10.66
C GLU A 228 -13.60 9.53 12.01
N PHE A 229 -12.75 10.56 12.12
CA PHE A 229 -12.60 11.35 13.34
C PHE A 229 -13.88 12.09 13.73
N LEU A 230 -14.56 12.69 12.75
CA LEU A 230 -15.77 13.47 12.98
C LEU A 230 -17.00 12.57 13.16
N HIS A 231 -17.11 11.53 12.34
CA HIS A 231 -18.36 10.80 12.13
C HIS A 231 -18.29 9.30 12.49
N GLY A 232 -17.13 8.81 12.93
CA GLY A 232 -16.90 7.42 13.31
C GLY A 232 -17.65 7.03 14.59
N THR A 233 -17.83 5.73 14.80
CA THR A 233 -18.64 5.16 15.88
C THR A 233 -18.11 5.42 17.29
N ASP A 234 -16.85 5.86 17.41
CA ASP A 234 -16.19 6.15 18.68
C ASP A 234 -16.40 7.61 19.11
N HIS A 235 -17.67 8.03 19.15
CA HIS A 235 -18.14 9.38 19.53
C HIS A 235 -17.86 9.77 21.00
N ARG A 236 -16.86 9.17 21.67
CA ARG A 236 -16.68 9.29 23.12
C ARG A 236 -15.84 10.48 23.56
N SER A 237 -15.09 11.09 22.66
CA SER A 237 -14.24 12.23 22.99
C SER A 237 -14.77 13.52 22.36
N PRO A 238 -15.04 14.58 23.16
CA PRO A 238 -15.35 15.90 22.64
C PRO A 238 -14.21 16.40 21.75
N ILE A 239 -14.54 17.01 20.62
CA ILE A 239 -13.53 17.64 19.75
C ILE A 239 -13.57 19.16 19.98
N PRO A 240 -12.63 19.74 20.75
CA PRO A 240 -12.65 21.16 21.06
C PRO A 240 -12.43 22.01 19.81
N LEU A 241 -12.95 23.24 19.82
CA LEU A 241 -12.85 24.16 18.69
C LEU A 241 -11.40 24.44 18.27
N ASP A 242 -10.45 24.53 19.20
CA ASP A 242 -9.03 24.73 18.89
C ASP A 242 -8.48 23.61 17.98
N LEU A 243 -8.80 22.34 18.29
CA LEU A 243 -8.36 21.21 17.47
C LEU A 243 -8.99 21.25 16.08
N ARG A 244 -10.28 21.61 15.98
CA ARG A 244 -10.96 21.78 14.68
C ARG A 244 -10.32 22.90 13.85
N LEU A 245 -10.01 24.03 14.48
CA LEU A 245 -9.32 25.16 13.83
C LEU A 245 -7.89 24.79 13.43
N LYS A 246 -7.16 24.02 14.24
CA LYS A 246 -5.83 23.49 13.90
C LYS A 246 -5.90 22.66 12.62
N ILE A 247 -6.81 21.67 12.58
CA ILE A 247 -7.01 20.79 11.42
C ILE A 247 -7.39 21.61 10.18
N ALA A 248 -8.38 22.50 10.31
CA ALA A 248 -8.82 23.38 9.23
C ALA A 248 -7.67 24.25 8.69
N THR A 249 -6.90 24.88 9.57
CA THR A 249 -5.78 25.74 9.19
C THR A 249 -4.73 24.96 8.41
N GLN A 250 -4.32 23.79 8.93
CA GLN A 250 -3.30 22.95 8.30
C GLN A 250 -3.73 22.41 6.92
N ALA A 251 -5.00 22.01 6.79
CA ALA A 251 -5.54 21.58 5.50
C ALA A 251 -5.65 22.76 4.50
N ALA A 252 -6.05 23.94 4.97
CA ALA A 252 -6.11 25.14 4.14
C ALA A 252 -4.71 25.58 3.67
N GLU A 253 -3.71 25.54 4.56
CA GLU A 253 -2.30 25.83 4.22
C GLU A 253 -1.77 24.86 3.14
N ALA A 254 -2.09 23.57 3.25
CA ALA A 254 -1.74 22.58 2.23
C ALA A 254 -2.38 22.88 0.87
N LEU A 255 -3.67 23.18 0.83
CA LEU A 255 -4.37 23.53 -0.43
C LEU A 255 -3.88 24.86 -1.01
N ALA A 256 -3.60 25.86 -0.16
CA ALA A 256 -3.01 27.11 -0.59
C ALA A 256 -1.62 26.90 -1.22
N TYR A 257 -0.81 25.99 -0.67
CA TYR A 257 0.48 25.61 -1.24
C TYR A 257 0.31 25.02 -2.65
N LEU A 258 -0.66 24.12 -2.85
CA LEU A 258 -0.95 23.52 -4.16
C LEU A 258 -1.37 24.53 -5.22
N HIS A 259 -2.14 25.55 -4.83
CA HIS A 259 -2.64 26.56 -5.78
C HIS A 259 -1.59 27.62 -6.14
N SER A 260 -0.73 27.99 -5.20
CA SER A 260 0.06 29.24 -5.32
C SER A 260 1.58 29.08 -5.21
N SER A 261 2.08 27.97 -4.64
CA SER A 261 3.49 27.84 -4.26
C SER A 261 4.24 26.75 -5.03
N THR A 262 3.56 26.09 -5.97
CA THR A 262 4.11 25.08 -6.87
C THR A 262 4.47 25.71 -8.22
N SER A 263 5.36 25.07 -8.98
CA SER A 263 5.79 25.59 -10.30
C SER A 263 4.66 25.70 -11.32
N ARG A 264 3.61 24.89 -11.15
CA ARG A 264 2.34 24.95 -11.87
C ARG A 264 1.25 24.80 -10.82
N THR A 265 0.16 25.55 -10.95
CA THR A 265 -1.01 25.40 -10.08
C THR A 265 -1.52 23.96 -10.15
N ILE A 266 -1.62 23.32 -9.01
CA ILE A 266 -2.17 21.96 -8.86
C ILE A 266 -3.59 22.11 -8.31
N LEU A 267 -4.58 21.67 -9.08
CA LEU A 267 -5.96 21.57 -8.59
C LEU A 267 -6.14 20.19 -7.97
N HIS A 268 -6.65 20.13 -6.74
CA HIS A 268 -6.83 18.86 -6.04
C HIS A 268 -7.99 18.06 -6.66
N GLY A 269 -9.12 18.71 -6.92
CA GLY A 269 -10.27 18.15 -7.64
C GLY A 269 -11.21 17.30 -6.79
N ASP A 270 -10.72 16.65 -5.73
CA ASP A 270 -11.53 15.83 -4.82
C ASP A 270 -11.29 16.12 -3.33
N VAL A 271 -11.41 17.40 -2.95
CA VAL A 271 -11.27 17.81 -1.53
C VAL A 271 -12.48 17.33 -0.72
N LYS A 272 -12.24 16.49 0.29
CA LYS A 272 -13.26 15.97 1.21
C LYS A 272 -12.64 15.53 2.53
N SER A 273 -13.43 15.38 3.58
CA SER A 273 -12.93 14.93 4.90
C SER A 273 -12.32 13.52 4.88
N ALA A 274 -12.74 12.64 3.95
CA ALA A 274 -12.11 11.33 3.77
C ALA A 274 -10.69 11.40 3.16
N ASN A 275 -10.35 12.51 2.49
CA ASN A 275 -9.04 12.75 1.87
C ASN A 275 -8.14 13.65 2.72
N ILE A 276 -8.55 13.95 3.96
CA ILE A 276 -7.71 14.63 4.95
C ILE A 276 -7.39 13.61 6.04
N LEU A 277 -6.14 13.17 6.08
CA LEU A 277 -5.64 12.20 7.05
C LEU A 277 -5.11 12.89 8.30
N MET A 278 -4.93 12.12 9.37
CA MET A 278 -4.37 12.60 10.63
C MET A 278 -3.17 11.76 11.05
N ASP A 279 -2.05 12.43 11.30
CA ASP A 279 -0.88 11.79 11.92
C ASP A 279 -1.10 11.56 13.43
N ASP A 280 -0.10 10.99 14.10
CA ASP A 280 -0.10 10.63 15.51
C ASP A 280 -0.30 11.82 16.47
N GLN A 281 -0.01 13.07 16.06
CA GLN A 281 -0.32 14.28 16.84
C GLN A 281 -1.55 15.03 16.34
N TYR A 282 -2.44 14.37 15.59
CA TYR A 282 -3.62 14.97 14.98
C TYR A 282 -3.28 16.20 14.13
N ASN A 283 -2.17 16.16 13.39
CA ASN A 283 -1.94 17.12 12.33
C ASN A 283 -2.58 16.63 11.04
N ALA A 284 -3.22 17.55 10.33
CA ALA A 284 -3.89 17.26 9.08
C ALA A 284 -2.89 17.02 7.94
N LYS A 285 -3.16 16.02 7.10
CA LYS A 285 -2.42 15.71 5.87
C LYS A 285 -3.40 15.49 4.72
N VAL A 286 -3.38 16.38 3.72
CA VAL A 286 -4.17 16.22 2.49
C VAL A 286 -3.62 15.05 1.68
N ALA A 287 -4.50 14.19 1.19
CA ALA A 287 -4.19 12.94 0.51
C ALA A 287 -5.10 12.71 -0.71
N ASP A 288 -4.80 11.66 -1.46
CA ASP A 288 -5.53 11.19 -2.65
C ASP A 288 -5.52 12.19 -3.83
N PHE A 289 -4.40 12.16 -4.57
CA PHE A 289 -4.15 13.07 -5.71
C PHE A 289 -4.53 12.43 -7.06
N GLY A 290 -5.32 11.35 -7.04
CA GLY A 290 -5.72 10.64 -8.26
C GLY A 290 -6.57 11.47 -9.22
N ALA A 291 -7.41 12.35 -8.67
CA ALA A 291 -8.24 13.29 -9.43
C ALA A 291 -7.55 14.65 -9.67
N SER A 292 -6.31 14.82 -9.21
CA SER A 292 -5.61 16.10 -9.28
C SER A 292 -5.06 16.37 -10.67
N THR A 293 -5.00 17.64 -11.03
CA THR A 293 -4.56 18.09 -12.35
C THR A 293 -3.64 19.29 -12.28
N LEU A 294 -2.74 19.39 -13.25
CA LEU A 294 -1.85 20.53 -13.42
C LEU A 294 -2.49 21.52 -14.38
N LYS A 295 -2.66 22.75 -13.95
CA LYS A 295 -3.11 23.82 -14.84
C LYS A 295 -2.08 24.04 -15.95
N SER A 296 -2.54 24.02 -17.20
CA SER A 296 -1.70 24.35 -18.36
C SER A 296 -1.21 25.80 -18.25
N MET A 297 -0.02 26.08 -18.81
CA MET A 297 0.52 27.43 -18.85
C MET A 297 -0.20 28.31 -19.89
N ASP A 298 -0.86 27.68 -20.87
CA ASP A 298 -1.70 28.37 -21.84
C ASP A 298 -3.13 28.51 -21.30
N GLU A 299 -3.55 29.75 -21.05
CA GLU A 299 -4.88 30.09 -20.50
C GLU A 299 -6.07 29.62 -21.37
N SER A 300 -5.81 29.19 -22.61
CA SER A 300 -6.82 28.73 -23.56
C SER A 300 -7.21 27.25 -23.43
N GLU A 301 -6.50 26.46 -22.63
CA GLU A 301 -6.75 25.03 -22.45
C GLU A 301 -7.57 24.79 -21.18
N PHE A 302 -8.87 24.56 -21.32
CA PHE A 302 -9.76 24.29 -20.17
C PHE A 302 -9.63 22.83 -19.72
N ILE A 303 -9.61 22.62 -18.40
CA ILE A 303 -9.58 21.29 -17.79
C ILE A 303 -11.02 20.78 -17.68
N LEU A 304 -11.36 19.77 -18.47
CA LEU A 304 -12.66 19.12 -18.44
C LEU A 304 -12.86 18.38 -17.11
N PHE A 305 -13.91 18.75 -16.39
CA PHE A 305 -14.30 18.10 -15.13
C PHE A 305 -15.00 16.77 -15.41
N VAL A 306 -14.40 15.65 -14.99
CA VAL A 306 -14.97 14.30 -15.12
C VAL A 306 -15.23 13.64 -13.74
N GLN A 307 -14.68 14.19 -12.65
CA GLN A 307 -14.53 13.45 -11.38
C GLN A 307 -14.71 14.33 -10.14
N GLY A 308 -15.52 13.89 -9.16
CA GLY A 308 -15.62 14.49 -7.84
C GLY A 308 -16.68 13.81 -6.94
N THR A 309 -16.65 14.10 -5.64
CA THR A 309 -17.52 13.43 -4.66
C THR A 309 -18.83 14.18 -4.41
N MET A 310 -19.98 13.50 -4.57
CA MET A 310 -21.30 14.08 -4.27
C MET A 310 -21.36 14.65 -2.84
N GLY A 311 -21.94 15.84 -2.70
CA GLY A 311 -21.96 16.61 -1.43
C GLY A 311 -20.85 17.66 -1.35
N TYR A 312 -19.73 17.47 -2.05
CA TYR A 312 -18.60 18.42 -2.10
C TYR A 312 -18.48 19.14 -3.44
N LEU A 313 -19.22 18.69 -4.46
CA LEU A 313 -19.18 19.23 -5.81
C LEU A 313 -19.53 20.71 -5.85
N ASP A 314 -18.65 21.50 -6.46
CA ASP A 314 -18.88 22.89 -6.81
C ASP A 314 -20.03 23.00 -7.85
N PRO A 315 -21.13 23.71 -7.56
CA PRO A 315 -22.25 23.84 -8.48
C PRO A 315 -21.89 24.59 -9.78
N GLU A 316 -20.96 25.55 -9.73
CA GLU A 316 -20.50 26.30 -10.91
C GLU A 316 -19.63 25.41 -11.80
N SER A 317 -18.68 24.69 -11.22
CA SER A 317 -17.85 23.71 -11.95
C SER A 317 -18.69 22.59 -12.56
N PHE A 318 -19.69 22.09 -11.81
CA PHE A 318 -20.61 21.07 -12.30
C PHE A 318 -21.41 21.53 -13.52
N THR A 319 -21.79 22.82 -13.56
CA THR A 319 -22.55 23.39 -14.68
C THR A 319 -21.64 23.72 -15.87
N SER A 320 -20.50 24.36 -15.60
CA SER A 320 -19.55 24.81 -16.64
C SER A 320 -18.66 23.68 -17.18
N HIS A 321 -18.58 22.55 -16.47
CA HIS A 321 -17.66 21.44 -16.73
C HIS A 321 -16.18 21.83 -16.63
N GLN A 322 -15.87 22.90 -15.89
CA GLN A 322 -14.51 23.43 -15.72
C GLN A 322 -14.06 23.30 -14.27
N LEU A 323 -12.95 22.61 -14.05
CA LEU A 323 -12.31 22.56 -12.73
C LEU A 323 -11.43 23.80 -12.53
N THR A 324 -11.60 24.48 -11.39
CA THR A 324 -10.79 25.67 -11.05
C THR A 324 -10.29 25.61 -9.60
N GLU A 325 -9.36 26.50 -9.26
CA GLU A 325 -8.93 26.70 -7.86
C GLU A 325 -10.12 27.01 -6.94
N ARG A 326 -11.15 27.69 -7.48
CA ARG A 326 -12.38 28.04 -6.76
C ARG A 326 -13.27 26.84 -6.48
N SER A 327 -13.13 25.76 -7.25
CA SER A 327 -13.85 24.52 -7.02
C SER A 327 -13.32 23.81 -5.77
N ASP A 328 -12.00 23.76 -5.59
CA ASP A 328 -11.38 23.26 -4.35
C ASP A 328 -11.79 24.10 -3.13
N VAL A 329 -11.91 25.44 -3.28
CA VAL A 329 -12.39 26.34 -2.21
C VAL A 329 -13.82 25.98 -1.78
N TYR A 330 -14.71 25.71 -2.74
CA TYR A 330 -16.09 25.30 -2.43
C TYR A 330 -16.10 23.99 -1.65
N SER A 331 -15.40 22.97 -2.15
CA SER A 331 -15.31 21.66 -1.52
C SER A 331 -14.69 21.74 -0.12
N PHE A 332 -13.68 22.60 0.07
CA PHE A 332 -13.11 22.88 1.39
C PHE A 332 -14.10 23.59 2.32
N GLY A 333 -14.94 24.50 1.80
CA GLY A 333 -16.05 25.10 2.55
C GLY A 333 -17.01 24.05 3.12
N VAL A 334 -17.26 22.96 2.40
CA VAL A 334 -18.04 21.82 2.91
C VAL A 334 -17.30 21.07 4.02
N VAL A 335 -15.98 20.87 3.91
CA VAL A 335 -15.17 20.29 5.00
C VAL A 335 -15.24 21.15 6.27
N LEU A 336 -15.18 22.48 6.14
CA LEU A 336 -15.35 23.39 7.26
C LEU A 336 -16.75 23.29 7.89
N LEU A 337 -17.80 23.03 7.09
CA LEU A 337 -19.14 22.74 7.64
C LEU A 337 -19.16 21.43 8.42
N GLU A 338 -18.52 20.38 7.95
CA GLU A 338 -18.44 19.13 8.70
C GLU A 338 -17.73 19.34 10.05
N LEU A 339 -16.67 20.15 10.07
CA LEU A 339 -16.00 20.57 11.31
C LEU A 339 -16.92 21.39 12.23
N LEU A 340 -17.72 22.31 11.70
CA LEU A 340 -18.63 23.14 12.51
C LEU A 340 -19.84 22.39 13.07
N THR A 341 -20.33 21.40 12.33
CA THR A 341 -21.63 20.76 12.60
C THR A 341 -21.53 19.32 13.08
N ARG A 342 -20.37 18.67 12.89
CA ARG A 342 -20.19 17.22 13.07
C ARG A 342 -21.22 16.37 12.28
N LYS A 343 -21.74 16.92 11.17
CA LYS A 343 -22.63 16.20 10.24
C LYS A 343 -21.88 15.84 8.97
N LYS A 344 -22.22 14.68 8.38
CA LYS A 344 -21.69 14.26 7.08
C LYS A 344 -22.15 15.21 5.98
N ALA A 345 -21.31 15.44 4.97
CA ALA A 345 -21.67 16.26 3.80
C ALA A 345 -22.99 15.86 3.12
N LEU A 346 -23.28 14.55 3.08
CA LEU A 346 -24.60 13.98 2.79
C LEU A 346 -25.06 13.19 4.00
N TYR A 347 -26.23 13.54 4.54
CA TYR A 347 -26.82 12.85 5.69
C TYR A 347 -28.31 12.60 5.46
N THR A 348 -28.83 11.58 6.15
CA THR A 348 -30.26 11.31 6.20
C THR A 348 -30.86 12.14 7.33
N ASN A 349 -31.82 12.99 7.00
CA ASN A 349 -32.51 13.81 7.99
C ASN A 349 -33.57 13.01 8.75
N ASP A 350 -34.19 13.65 9.76
CA ASP A 350 -35.22 13.04 10.63
C ASP A 350 -36.44 12.50 9.87
N PHE A 351 -36.63 12.91 8.61
CA PHE A 351 -37.71 12.46 7.73
C PHE A 351 -37.28 11.36 6.75
N ASN A 352 -36.15 10.71 6.98
CA ASN A 352 -35.55 9.70 6.11
C ASN A 352 -35.29 10.20 4.67
N LYS A 353 -35.01 11.49 4.50
CA LYS A 353 -34.60 12.06 3.20
C LYS A 353 -33.11 12.36 3.21
N ASN A 354 -32.43 12.02 2.12
CA ASN A 354 -31.05 12.41 1.89
C ASN A 354 -30.99 13.92 1.66
N GLU A 355 -30.16 14.59 2.42
CA GLU A 355 -30.02 16.05 2.40
C GLU A 355 -28.55 16.42 2.25
N SER A 356 -28.28 17.47 1.46
CA SER A 356 -26.96 18.06 1.32
C SER A 356 -26.73 19.08 2.43
N LEU A 357 -25.64 18.88 3.19
CA LEU A 357 -25.25 19.76 4.28
C LEU A 357 -24.98 21.17 3.79
N SER A 358 -24.28 21.33 2.66
CA SER A 358 -23.96 22.64 2.08
C SER A 358 -25.24 23.40 1.70
N TYR A 359 -26.18 22.74 1.03
CA TYR A 359 -27.47 23.33 0.67
C TYR A 359 -28.29 23.71 1.91
N ARG A 360 -28.42 22.78 2.86
CA ARG A 360 -29.25 22.98 4.05
C ARG A 360 -28.71 24.08 4.94
N PHE A 361 -27.39 24.12 5.15
CA PHE A 361 -26.74 25.14 5.96
C PHE A 361 -26.92 26.53 5.35
N LEU A 362 -26.66 26.71 4.04
CA LEU A 362 -26.85 28.00 3.36
C LEU A 362 -28.31 28.47 3.44
N SER A 363 -29.28 27.56 3.31
CA SER A 363 -30.71 27.87 3.48
C SER A 363 -31.04 28.36 4.89
N MET A 364 -30.53 27.69 5.92
CA MET A 364 -30.70 28.11 7.33
C MET A 364 -29.94 29.40 7.65
N PHE A 365 -28.78 29.61 7.03
CA PHE A 365 -27.99 30.84 7.19
C PHE A 365 -28.76 32.06 6.69
N ARG A 366 -29.36 31.99 5.49
CA ARG A 366 -30.21 33.06 4.94
C ARG A 366 -31.43 33.38 5.81
N GLN A 367 -31.90 32.41 6.59
CA GLN A 367 -33.01 32.57 7.53
C GLN A 367 -32.55 32.99 8.94
N ASN A 368 -31.25 33.22 9.16
CA ASN A 368 -30.65 33.48 10.47
C ASN A 368 -30.90 32.36 11.51
N LYS A 369 -31.05 31.10 11.05
CA LYS A 369 -31.31 29.92 11.91
C LYS A 369 -30.17 28.90 11.93
N HIS A 370 -29.03 29.22 11.33
CA HIS A 370 -27.89 28.31 11.21
C HIS A 370 -27.29 27.88 12.56
N GLN A 371 -27.46 28.65 13.62
CA GLN A 371 -26.98 28.29 14.96
C GLN A 371 -27.52 26.93 15.45
N ALA A 372 -28.75 26.56 15.05
CA ALA A 372 -29.35 25.26 15.38
C ALA A 372 -28.67 24.06 14.69
N MET A 373 -27.77 24.32 13.74
CA MET A 373 -27.01 23.28 13.04
C MET A 373 -25.61 23.08 13.59
N LEU A 374 -25.11 24.02 14.41
CA LEU A 374 -23.78 23.94 15.00
C LEU A 374 -23.69 22.78 15.98
N ASP A 375 -22.50 22.22 16.09
CA ASP A 375 -22.23 21.17 17.06
C ASP A 375 -22.32 21.73 18.49
N PRO A 376 -23.22 21.18 19.35
CA PRO A 376 -23.37 21.63 20.72
C PRO A 376 -22.07 21.59 21.55
N GLU A 377 -21.10 20.74 21.19
CA GLU A 377 -19.83 20.63 21.91
C GLU A 377 -18.94 21.88 21.80
N ILE A 378 -19.10 22.68 20.75
CA ILE A 378 -18.29 23.89 20.54
C ILE A 378 -19.05 25.18 20.81
N VAL A 379 -20.37 25.11 21.01
CA VAL A 379 -21.22 26.28 21.29
C VAL A 379 -21.13 26.61 22.78
N ASP A 380 -20.03 27.28 23.15
CA ASP A 380 -19.83 27.90 24.46
C ASP A 380 -19.64 29.42 24.31
N GLY A 381 -19.71 30.16 25.43
CA GLY A 381 -19.58 31.62 25.44
C GLY A 381 -18.23 32.14 24.93
N SER A 382 -17.15 31.40 25.20
CA SER A 382 -15.79 31.75 24.75
C SER A 382 -15.60 31.60 23.23
N ASN A 383 -16.38 30.73 22.59
CA ASN A 383 -16.21 30.36 21.18
C ASN A 383 -17.10 31.18 20.23
N VAL A 384 -18.10 31.92 20.74
CA VAL A 384 -19.14 32.58 19.92
C VAL A 384 -18.52 33.45 18.81
N VAL A 385 -17.54 34.29 19.15
CA VAL A 385 -16.90 35.21 18.20
C VAL A 385 -16.12 34.44 17.13
N ALA A 386 -15.40 33.39 17.53
CA ALA A 386 -14.63 32.56 16.60
C ALA A 386 -15.56 31.79 15.65
N ILE A 387 -16.65 31.23 16.17
CA ILE A 387 -17.67 30.50 15.40
C ILE A 387 -18.37 31.42 14.41
N GLU A 388 -18.75 32.63 14.81
CA GLU A 388 -19.42 33.58 13.92
C GLU A 388 -18.50 33.98 12.74
N LYS A 389 -17.23 34.28 13.04
CA LYS A 389 -16.25 34.61 12.00
C LYS A 389 -15.94 33.40 11.10
N LEU A 390 -15.81 32.20 11.67
CA LEU A 390 -15.62 30.97 10.90
C LEU A 390 -16.84 30.69 9.99
N THR A 391 -18.05 30.93 10.48
CA THR A 391 -19.28 30.81 9.69
C THR A 391 -19.27 31.74 8.49
N LYS A 392 -18.79 32.98 8.64
CA LYS A 392 -18.64 33.92 7.51
C LYS A 392 -17.65 33.40 6.46
N VAL A 393 -16.51 32.84 6.89
CA VAL A 393 -15.53 32.22 5.97
C VAL A 393 -16.17 31.06 5.21
N VAL A 394 -16.87 30.18 5.91
CA VAL A 394 -17.57 29.02 5.33
C VAL A 394 -18.58 29.43 4.26
N VAL A 395 -19.45 30.41 4.57
CA VAL A 395 -20.46 30.88 3.63
C VAL A 395 -19.83 31.51 2.39
N GLN A 396 -18.74 32.28 2.54
CA GLN A 396 -18.02 32.87 1.41
C GLN A 396 -17.29 31.83 0.56
N CYS A 397 -16.74 30.77 1.17
CA CYS A 397 -16.14 29.66 0.41
C CYS A 397 -17.18 28.96 -0.48
N MET A 398 -18.44 28.90 -0.03
CA MET A 398 -19.54 28.26 -0.76
C MET A 398 -20.40 29.25 -1.56
N SER A 399 -19.87 30.43 -1.91
CA SER A 399 -20.56 31.37 -2.79
C SER A 399 -20.93 30.70 -4.12
N PRO A 400 -22.12 30.97 -4.68
CA PRO A 400 -22.56 30.33 -5.93
C PRO A 400 -21.61 30.57 -7.11
N ARG A 401 -21.08 31.80 -7.22
CA ARG A 401 -20.09 32.19 -8.22
C ARG A 401 -18.68 32.00 -7.67
N GLY A 402 -17.78 31.44 -8.47
CA GLY A 402 -16.39 31.18 -8.08
C GLY A 402 -15.59 32.46 -7.82
N ASP A 403 -15.87 33.52 -8.56
CA ASP A 403 -15.20 34.83 -8.40
C ASP A 403 -15.50 35.49 -7.04
N ASP A 404 -16.66 35.20 -6.46
CA ASP A 404 -17.08 35.71 -5.15
C ASP A 404 -16.49 34.90 -3.97
N ARG A 405 -15.79 33.80 -4.28
CA ARG A 405 -15.12 32.97 -3.27
C ARG A 405 -13.77 33.61 -2.92
N PRO A 406 -13.25 33.44 -1.70
CA PRO A 406 -11.86 33.76 -1.39
C PRO A 406 -10.89 32.77 -2.05
N THR A 407 -9.61 33.11 -2.13
CA THR A 407 -8.55 32.17 -2.51
C THR A 407 -8.23 31.24 -1.33
N MET A 408 -7.67 30.05 -1.58
CA MET A 408 -7.25 29.18 -0.48
C MET A 408 -6.19 29.82 0.43
N LYS A 409 -5.37 30.74 -0.11
CA LYS A 409 -4.43 31.54 0.68
C LYS A 409 -5.15 32.46 1.67
N GLU A 410 -6.16 33.21 1.20
CA GLU A 410 -6.96 34.08 2.08
C GLU A 410 -7.73 33.26 3.12
N VAL A 411 -8.24 32.08 2.74
CA VAL A 411 -8.90 31.16 3.68
C VAL A 411 -7.92 30.71 4.77
N ALA A 412 -6.71 30.28 4.40
CA ALA A 412 -5.68 29.86 5.35
C ALA A 412 -5.30 30.99 6.31
N GLU A 413 -5.08 32.21 5.81
CA GLU A 413 -4.75 33.39 6.63
C GLU A 413 -5.87 33.71 7.63
N ARG A 414 -7.13 33.67 7.20
CA ARG A 414 -8.29 33.91 8.07
C ARG A 414 -8.43 32.84 9.14
N LEU A 415 -8.26 31.56 8.80
CA LEU A 415 -8.29 30.45 9.75
C LEU A 415 -7.16 30.56 10.78
N GLN A 416 -5.96 30.93 10.33
CA GLN A 416 -4.82 31.15 11.20
C GLN A 416 -5.07 32.30 12.19
N MET A 417 -5.69 33.39 11.73
CA MET A 417 -6.10 34.49 12.61
C MET A 417 -7.13 34.03 13.65
N LEU A 418 -8.13 33.24 13.25
CA LEU A 418 -9.14 32.71 14.16
C LEU A 418 -8.54 31.79 15.22
N ARG A 419 -7.59 30.94 14.83
CA ARG A 419 -6.88 30.08 15.75
C ARG A 419 -6.07 30.87 16.79
N LYS A 420 -5.40 31.95 16.37
CA LYS A 420 -4.67 32.85 17.30
C LYS A 420 -5.61 33.53 18.30
N LEU A 421 -6.75 34.04 17.82
CA LEU A 421 -7.78 34.65 18.68
C LEU A 421 -8.33 33.64 19.69
N GLN A 422 -8.58 32.41 19.26
CA GLN A 422 -9.07 31.34 20.12
C GLN A 422 -8.07 31.01 21.23
N MET A 423 -6.78 30.87 20.88
CA MET A 423 -5.72 30.59 21.85
C MET A 423 -5.60 31.71 22.90
N GLN A 424 -5.73 32.97 22.50
CA GLN A 424 -5.73 34.11 23.42
C GLN A 424 -6.93 34.09 24.37
N ALA A 425 -8.13 33.86 23.85
CA ALA A 425 -9.35 33.78 24.66
C ALA A 425 -9.30 32.63 25.68
N THR A 426 -8.68 31.49 25.34
CA THR A 426 -8.49 30.39 26.28
C THR A 426 -7.47 30.68 27.38
N CYS A 427 -6.41 31.45 27.08
CA CYS A 427 -5.40 31.83 28.08
C CYS A 427 -5.92 32.91 29.06
N ASP A 428 -6.71 33.87 28.57
CA ASP A 428 -7.31 34.91 29.41
C ASP A 428 -8.37 34.35 30.36
N GLY A 429 -9.11 33.31 29.94
CA GLY A 429 -10.09 32.61 30.76
C GLY A 429 -9.52 31.68 31.86
N GLU A 430 -8.23 31.35 31.80
CA GLU A 430 -7.52 30.60 32.86
C GLU A 430 -6.97 31.54 33.96
N ASN A 431 -6.55 32.77 33.61
CA ASN A 431 -6.09 33.75 34.59
C ASN A 431 -7.22 34.33 35.48
N ASP A 432 -8.47 34.31 35.02
CA ASP A 432 -9.62 34.79 35.81
C ASP A 432 -10.14 33.76 36.85
N ARG A 433 -9.62 32.53 36.86
CA ARG A 433 -10.00 31.52 37.87
C ARG A 433 -9.14 31.52 39.13
N ASP A 434 -8.03 32.26 39.13
CA ASP A 434 -7.11 32.38 40.27
C ASP A 434 -7.09 33.79 40.91
N VAL A 435 -8.05 34.67 40.58
CA VAL A 435 -8.19 36.01 41.20
C VAL A 435 -9.57 36.18 41.84
N HIS A 436 -9.93 35.25 42.71
CA HIS A 436 -10.84 35.54 43.82
C HIS A 436 -10.08 35.43 45.15
N ASP A 437 -9.13 36.34 45.32
CA ASP A 437 -8.98 37.03 46.60
C ASP A 437 -8.13 38.29 46.42
N ASN A 438 -8.68 39.38 46.95
CA ASN A 438 -7.98 40.56 47.46
C ASN A 438 -7.61 41.76 46.55
N PHE A 439 -8.22 42.87 46.97
CA PHE A 439 -7.85 44.29 46.87
C PHE A 439 -8.27 45.10 45.63
N GLY A 440 -9.03 46.16 45.94
CA GLY A 440 -9.55 47.10 44.97
C GLY A 440 -8.55 48.16 44.53
N GLY A 441 -8.89 48.79 43.40
CA GLY A 441 -8.18 49.95 42.86
C GLY A 441 -8.40 50.05 41.36
N SER A 442 -9.28 50.96 40.92
CA SER A 442 -9.30 51.45 39.54
C SER A 442 -7.95 52.12 39.22
N PRO A 443 -7.52 52.13 37.94
CA PRO A 443 -7.98 53.23 37.09
C PRO A 443 -8.32 52.82 35.64
N SER A 444 -9.24 53.59 35.10
CA SER A 444 -9.68 53.72 33.72
C SER A 444 -8.55 53.90 32.70
N VAL A 445 -8.60 53.14 31.61
CA VAL A 445 -7.97 53.47 30.32
C VAL A 445 -9.03 53.37 29.23
N ILE A 446 -9.40 54.51 28.67
CA ILE A 446 -10.28 54.64 27.51
C ILE A 446 -9.41 54.36 26.27
N LEU A 447 -9.73 53.31 25.52
CA LEU A 447 -9.24 53.12 24.15
C LEU A 447 -10.39 53.47 23.20
N HIS A 448 -10.24 54.61 22.52
CA HIS A 448 -11.05 54.98 21.36
C HIS A 448 -10.79 53.97 20.24
N PHE A 449 -11.86 53.39 19.68
CA PHE A 449 -11.83 52.70 18.41
C PHE A 449 -12.73 53.45 17.44
N ASP A 450 -12.15 53.93 16.35
CA ASP A 450 -12.84 54.67 15.30
C ASP A 450 -13.86 53.77 14.58
N GLU A 451 -15.11 54.22 14.55
CA GLU A 451 -16.13 53.76 13.61
C GLU A 451 -15.76 54.23 12.21
N MET A 452 -15.60 53.29 11.26
CA MET A 452 -15.59 53.61 9.84
C MET A 452 -16.72 52.86 9.14
N THR A 453 -17.86 53.57 9.12
CA THR A 453 -18.86 53.68 8.04
C THR A 453 -19.39 52.42 7.38
N ASP A 454 -20.60 52.08 7.82
CA ASP A 454 -21.69 51.47 7.05
C ASP A 454 -21.93 52.26 5.74
N SER A 455 -21.85 51.58 4.60
CA SER A 455 -22.37 52.10 3.32
C SER A 455 -23.33 51.07 2.75
N SER A 456 -24.59 51.30 3.06
CA SER A 456 -25.77 50.88 2.31
C SER A 456 -25.59 51.06 0.80
N ILE A 457 -25.88 50.01 0.02
CA ILE A 457 -26.23 50.18 -1.39
C ILE A 457 -27.59 49.53 -1.61
N GLU A 458 -28.46 50.39 -2.12
CA GLU A 458 -29.88 50.22 -2.35
C GLU A 458 -30.22 49.13 -3.36
N THR A 459 -31.31 48.45 -3.04
CA THR A 459 -32.23 47.83 -3.97
C THR A 459 -32.76 48.84 -5.00
N SER A 460 -32.60 48.56 -6.29
CA SER A 460 -33.46 49.10 -7.34
C SER A 460 -33.48 48.19 -8.57
N ASN A 461 -34.62 47.50 -8.73
CA ASN A 461 -35.38 47.25 -9.95
C ASN A 461 -34.65 47.09 -11.29
N LEU A 462 -34.84 45.92 -11.92
CA LEU A 462 -35.16 45.86 -13.36
C LEU A 462 -36.06 44.65 -13.63
N ILE A 463 -37.28 44.97 -14.07
CA ILE A 463 -38.35 44.09 -14.51
C ILE A 463 -38.31 44.04 -16.06
N LEU A 464 -38.39 42.81 -16.60
CA LEU A 464 -38.89 42.36 -17.91
C LEU A 464 -38.25 42.85 -19.22
N SER A 465 -37.80 41.88 -20.03
CA SER A 465 -38.34 41.65 -21.39
C SER A 465 -38.00 40.23 -21.88
N GLU A 466 -39.08 39.51 -22.22
CA GLU A 466 -39.23 38.28 -23.04
C GLU A 466 -38.55 36.96 -22.66
#